data_AF-A0A1T4N7S4-F1
#
_entry.id   AF-A0A1T4N7S4-F1
#
_cell.length_a   1.000
_cell.length_b   1.000
_cell.length_c   1.000
_cell.angle_alpha   90.00
_cell.angle_beta   90.00
_cell.angle_gamma   90.00
#
_symmetry.space_group_name_H-M   'P 1'
#
loop_
_entity.id
_entity.type
_entity.pdbx_description
1 polymer ?
#
loop_
_entity_poly.entity_id
_entity_poly.type
_entity_poly.pdbx_seq_one_letter_code
_entity_poly.pdbx_strand_id
1 'polypeptide(L)'
;MNHEITFKFNIKRYITYTIIYILLYVLMVILYNKLFTLDEHIYSVPKENSIELAVSIILNNLKNLLMYIIFFPLMPLFWCIDFITTTWAIFVSIESVGISVTIFKLLPHGLIEVPNYTLYSSISFLMMRDFYKNFKKSMSVTYFCRYRRIIFINVILVIFAGLVEGLLT
;
A
#
# COMPACT_ATOMS: atom_id res chain seq x y z
N MET A 1 -35.80 2.76 3.86
CA MET A 1 -35.34 1.76 4.85
C MET A 1 -33.91 2.13 5.25
N ASN A 2 -33.68 2.58 6.48
CA ASN A 2 -32.36 3.06 6.92
C ASN A 2 -31.35 1.90 6.94
N HIS A 3 -30.31 1.99 6.13
CA HIS A 3 -29.18 1.06 6.19
C HIS A 3 -28.33 1.41 7.41
N GLU A 4 -28.28 0.52 8.40
CA GLU A 4 -27.29 0.63 9.46
C GLU A 4 -25.92 0.24 8.91
N ILE A 5 -25.16 1.25 8.50
CA ILE A 5 -23.77 1.09 8.14
C ILE A 5 -23.01 0.80 9.44
N THR A 6 -22.51 -0.43 9.59
CA THR A 6 -22.07 -0.91 10.90
C THR A 6 -20.65 -0.56 11.26
N PHE A 7 -19.79 -0.24 10.29
CA PHE A 7 -18.37 -0.06 10.55
C PHE A 7 -17.92 1.38 10.30
N LYS A 8 -17.39 2.05 11.34
CA LYS A 8 -16.79 3.39 11.22
C LYS A 8 -15.27 3.30 11.28
N PHE A 9 -14.61 4.21 10.57
CA PHE A 9 -13.17 4.43 10.72
C PHE A 9 -12.88 4.75 12.19
N ASN A 10 -11.85 4.11 12.73
CA ASN A 10 -11.42 4.29 14.10
C ASN A 10 -9.89 4.32 14.11
N ILE A 11 -9.33 5.41 14.64
CA ILE A 11 -7.89 5.64 14.59
C ILE A 11 -7.09 4.57 15.33
N LYS A 12 -7.59 4.05 16.46
CA LYS A 12 -6.91 2.97 17.21
C LYS A 12 -6.84 1.70 16.38
N ARG A 13 -7.94 1.32 15.73
CA ARG A 13 -7.99 0.14 14.85
C ARG A 13 -7.09 0.31 13.62
N TYR A 14 -7.03 1.52 13.07
CA TYR A 14 -6.12 1.84 11.98
C TYR A 14 -4.66 1.70 12.41
N ILE A 15 -4.26 2.26 13.55
CA ILE A 15 -2.90 2.11 14.09
C ILE A 15 -2.57 0.63 14.31
N THR A 16 -3.47 -0.15 14.90
CA THR A 16 -3.28 -1.59 15.08
C THR A 16 -3.11 -2.30 13.73
N TYR A 17 -3.91 -1.95 12.73
CA TYR A 17 -3.77 -2.50 11.38
C TYR A 17 -2.41 -2.17 10.76
N THR A 18 -1.95 -0.92 10.85
CA THR A 18 -0.64 -0.50 10.34
C THR A 18 0.50 -1.22 11.06
N ILE A 19 0.42 -1.41 12.38
CA ILE A 19 1.44 -2.16 13.14
C ILE A 19 1.49 -3.62 12.68
N ILE A 20 0.33 -4.28 12.57
CA ILE A 20 0.25 -5.67 12.10
C ILE A 20 0.81 -5.78 10.69
N TYR A 21 0.46 -4.85 9.80
CA TYR A 21 0.97 -4.78 8.44
C TYR A 21 2.51 -4.72 8.39
N ILE A 22 3.12 -3.80 9.15
CA ILE A 22 4.58 -3.67 9.22
C ILE A 22 5.23 -4.94 9.77
N LEU A 23 4.66 -5.52 10.84
CA LEU A 23 5.17 -6.77 11.42
C LEU A 23 5.13 -7.92 10.41
N LEU A 24 4.05 -8.07 9.66
CA LEU A 24 3.94 -9.09 8.62
C LEU A 24 5.00 -8.90 7.52
N TYR A 25 5.25 -7.65 7.11
CA TYR A 25 6.29 -7.34 6.12
C TYR A 25 7.68 -7.76 6.61
N VAL A 26 8.04 -7.39 7.84
CA VAL A 26 9.33 -7.75 8.45
C VAL A 26 9.47 -9.26 8.56
N LEU A 27 8.43 -9.95 9.05
CA LEU A 27 8.44 -11.41 9.19
C LEU A 27 8.60 -12.11 7.84
N MET A 28 7.96 -11.60 6.78
CA MET A 28 8.06 -12.19 5.45
C MET A 28 9.45 -12.02 4.84
N VAL A 29 10.07 -10.86 5.00
CA VAL A 29 11.44 -10.62 4.54
C VAL A 29 12.43 -11.54 5.27
N ILE A 30 12.28 -11.72 6.59
CA ILE A 30 13.08 -12.69 7.37
C ILE A 30 12.84 -14.11 6.86
N LEU A 31 11.60 -14.47 6.54
CA LEU A 31 11.27 -15.78 5.99
C LEU A 31 11.95 -15.98 4.63
N TYR A 32 11.93 -14.99 3.74
CA TYR A 32 12.60 -15.09 2.44
C TYR A 32 14.10 -15.30 2.57
N ASN A 33 14.77 -14.53 3.43
CA ASN A 33 16.21 -14.67 3.67
C ASN A 33 16.60 -16.06 4.22
N LYS A 34 15.68 -16.76 4.91
CA LYS A 34 15.91 -18.14 5.36
C LYS A 34 15.64 -19.20 4.28
N LEU A 35 14.74 -18.93 3.35
CA LEU A 35 14.27 -19.91 2.37
C LEU A 35 14.96 -19.79 1.01
N PHE A 36 15.44 -18.60 0.66
CA PHE A 36 15.97 -18.28 -0.65
C PHE A 36 17.36 -17.67 -0.54
N THR A 37 18.18 -17.94 -1.54
CA THR A 37 19.46 -17.29 -1.78
C THR A 37 19.41 -16.79 -3.23
N LEU A 38 19.75 -15.53 -3.47
CA LEU A 38 19.78 -14.99 -4.81
C LEU A 38 21.14 -15.25 -5.45
N ASP A 39 21.13 -15.61 -6.74
CA ASP A 39 22.35 -15.68 -7.53
C ASP A 39 22.95 -14.27 -7.70
N GLU A 40 24.28 -14.20 -7.74
CA GLU A 40 25.11 -12.97 -7.73
C GLU A 40 24.90 -12.00 -8.91
N HIS A 41 23.92 -12.24 -9.78
CA HIS A 41 23.67 -11.50 -11.02
C HIS A 41 22.38 -10.69 -11.04
N ILE A 42 21.63 -10.63 -9.93
CA ILE A 42 20.42 -9.80 -9.86
C ILE A 42 20.79 -8.45 -9.25
N TYR A 43 21.18 -7.50 -10.11
CA TYR A 43 21.34 -6.10 -9.73
C TYR A 43 20.24 -5.26 -10.37
N SER A 44 19.46 -4.57 -9.54
CA SER A 44 18.59 -3.50 -10.01
C SER A 44 19.44 -2.29 -10.38
N VAL A 45 19.45 -1.91 -11.66
CA VAL A 45 20.06 -0.64 -12.09
C VAL A 45 19.29 0.52 -11.46
N PRO A 46 19.94 1.40 -10.67
CA PRO A 46 19.27 2.58 -10.12
C PRO A 46 18.75 3.45 -11.27
N LYS A 47 17.47 3.83 -11.23
CA LYS A 47 16.96 4.88 -12.12
C LYS A 47 17.39 6.22 -11.58
N GLU A 48 17.85 7.11 -12.46
CA GLU A 48 18.19 8.48 -12.10
C GLU A 48 16.92 9.29 -11.78
N ASN A 49 17.05 10.19 -10.81
CA ASN A 49 15.99 11.07 -10.35
C ASN A 49 15.55 11.96 -11.52
N SER A 50 14.26 11.92 -11.82
CA SER A 50 13.71 12.60 -12.98
C SER A 50 12.22 12.85 -12.81
N ILE A 51 11.71 13.84 -13.54
CA ILE A 51 10.27 14.09 -13.60
C ILE A 51 9.54 12.86 -14.15
N GLU A 52 10.14 12.14 -15.09
CA GLU A 52 9.58 10.90 -15.64
C GLU A 52 9.45 9.81 -14.57
N LEU A 53 10.47 9.65 -13.71
CA LEU A 53 10.43 8.73 -12.57
C LEU A 53 9.30 9.14 -11.60
N ALA A 54 9.23 10.42 -11.23
CA ALA A 54 8.18 10.93 -10.34
C ALA A 54 6.77 10.67 -10.90
N VAL A 55 6.53 10.97 -12.18
CA VAL A 55 5.24 10.71 -12.84
C VAL A 55 4.92 9.21 -12.84
N SER A 56 5.91 8.35 -13.12
CA SER A 56 5.71 6.90 -13.12
C SER A 56 5.30 6.36 -11.74
N ILE A 57 5.93 6.85 -10.66
CA ILE A 57 5.62 6.50 -9.28
C ILE A 57 4.20 6.96 -8.93
N ILE A 58 3.88 8.22 -9.22
CA ILE A 58 2.55 8.80 -8.99
C ILE A 58 1.47 7.97 -9.68
N LEU A 59 1.65 7.66 -10.97
CA LEU A 59 0.67 6.88 -11.75
C LEU A 59 0.51 5.46 -11.19
N ASN A 60 1.60 4.81 -10.79
CA ASN A 60 1.55 3.48 -10.18
C ASN A 60 0.78 3.50 -8.85
N ASN A 61 1.09 4.45 -7.98
CA ASN A 61 0.43 4.59 -6.68
C ASN A 61 -1.04 5.01 -6.80
N LEU A 62 -1.38 5.84 -7.78
CA LEU A 62 -2.77 6.18 -8.10
C LEU A 62 -3.53 4.96 -8.62
N LYS A 63 -2.92 4.16 -9.50
CA LYS A 63 -3.51 2.91 -9.98
C LYS A 63 -3.80 1.96 -8.81
N ASN A 64 -2.85 1.79 -7.90
CA ASN A 64 -3.04 0.96 -6.71
C ASN A 64 -4.20 1.50 -5.86
N LEU A 65 -4.19 2.78 -5.51
CA LEU A 65 -5.29 3.41 -4.77
C LEU A 65 -6.65 3.17 -5.45
N LEU A 66 -6.74 3.40 -6.76
CA LEU A 66 -7.97 3.18 -7.53
C LEU A 66 -8.40 1.72 -7.52
N MET A 67 -7.48 0.76 -7.62
CA MET A 67 -7.78 -0.66 -7.53
C MET A 67 -8.42 -1.01 -6.17
N TYR A 68 -7.82 -0.56 -5.07
CA TYR A 68 -8.39 -0.80 -3.74
C TYR A 68 -9.75 -0.14 -3.54
N ILE A 69 -9.96 1.04 -4.10
CA ILE A 69 -11.18 1.81 -3.86
C ILE A 69 -12.31 1.37 -4.78
N ILE A 70 -12.06 1.10 -6.06
CA ILE A 70 -13.08 0.68 -7.03
C ILE A 70 -13.40 -0.81 -6.90
N PHE A 71 -12.37 -1.65 -6.81
CA PHE A 71 -12.50 -3.09 -6.72
C PHE A 71 -12.37 -3.58 -5.27
N PHE A 72 -12.84 -2.78 -4.31
CA PHE A 72 -12.79 -3.07 -2.89
C PHE A 72 -13.34 -4.47 -2.49
N PRO A 73 -14.31 -5.12 -3.18
CA PRO A 73 -14.68 -6.49 -2.85
C PRO A 73 -13.51 -7.48 -2.98
N LEU A 74 -12.56 -7.22 -3.88
CA LEU A 74 -11.38 -8.02 -4.13
C LEU A 74 -10.16 -7.56 -3.30
N MET A 75 -10.34 -6.67 -2.32
CA MET A 75 -9.27 -6.12 -1.50
C MET A 75 -8.26 -7.15 -0.96
N PRO A 76 -8.65 -8.34 -0.45
CA PRO A 76 -7.70 -9.29 0.09
C PRO A 76 -6.75 -9.84 -0.97
N LEU A 77 -7.22 -9.98 -2.21
CA LEU A 77 -6.39 -10.43 -3.32
C LEU A 77 -5.31 -9.39 -3.65
N PHE A 78 -5.70 -8.11 -3.78
CA PHE A 78 -4.73 -7.04 -4.01
C PHE A 78 -3.75 -6.92 -2.86
N TRP A 79 -4.23 -7.03 -1.62
CA TRP A 79 -3.38 -6.98 -0.44
C TRP A 79 -2.33 -8.08 -0.44
N CYS A 80 -2.69 -9.31 -0.81
CA CYS A 80 -1.74 -10.41 -0.94
C CYS A 80 -0.72 -10.19 -2.06
N ILE A 81 -1.16 -9.68 -3.22
CA ILE A 81 -0.27 -9.39 -4.35
C ILE A 81 0.75 -8.32 -3.96
N ASP A 82 0.30 -7.21 -3.38
CA ASP A 82 1.19 -6.11 -2.95
C ASP A 82 2.12 -6.57 -1.83
N PHE A 83 1.60 -7.36 -0.87
CA PHE A 83 2.38 -7.95 0.21
C PHE A 83 3.53 -8.79 -0.35
N ILE A 84 3.25 -9.75 -1.22
CA ILE A 84 4.26 -10.65 -1.77
C ILE A 84 5.26 -9.88 -2.63
N THR A 85 4.79 -9.05 -3.56
CA THR A 85 5.66 -8.33 -4.51
C THR A 85 6.57 -7.33 -3.81
N THR A 86 6.05 -6.58 -2.84
CA THR A 86 6.83 -5.58 -2.12
C THR A 86 7.82 -6.22 -1.16
N THR A 87 7.41 -7.23 -0.39
CA THR A 87 8.33 -7.96 0.50
C THR A 87 9.42 -8.68 -0.29
N TRP A 88 9.10 -9.19 -1.48
CA TRP A 88 10.09 -9.77 -2.39
C TRP A 88 11.08 -8.73 -2.92
N ALA A 89 10.59 -7.56 -3.36
CA ALA A 89 11.46 -6.47 -3.80
C ALA A 89 12.41 -5.97 -2.70
N ILE A 90 11.92 -5.90 -1.45
CA ILE A 90 12.75 -5.56 -0.28
C ILE A 90 13.81 -6.65 -0.05
N PHE A 91 13.41 -7.93 -0.08
CA PHE A 91 14.35 -9.04 0.05
C PHE A 91 15.46 -8.99 -1.03
N VAL A 92 15.08 -8.83 -2.30
CA VAL A 92 16.06 -8.68 -3.40
C VAL A 92 17.00 -7.50 -3.15
N SER A 93 16.47 -6.34 -2.75
CA SER A 93 17.30 -5.18 -2.43
C SER A 93 18.30 -5.46 -1.30
N ILE A 94 17.89 -6.16 -0.23
CA ILE A 94 18.77 -6.51 0.89
C ILE A 94 19.91 -7.41 0.43
N GLU A 95 19.61 -8.43 -0.37
CA GLU A 95 20.63 -9.34 -0.89
C GLU A 95 21.57 -8.65 -1.89
N SER A 96 21.06 -7.73 -2.72
CA SER A 96 21.87 -7.06 -3.75
C SER A 96 22.76 -5.93 -3.22
N VAL A 97 22.29 -5.12 -2.26
CA VAL A 97 23.00 -3.91 -1.79
C VAL A 97 23.21 -3.84 -0.27
N GLY A 98 22.72 -4.84 0.47
CA GLY A 98 22.80 -4.91 1.92
C GLY A 98 21.68 -4.15 2.64
N ILE A 99 21.33 -4.64 3.83
CA ILE A 99 20.19 -4.13 4.63
C ILE A 99 20.25 -2.63 4.93
N SER A 100 21.44 -2.10 5.25
CA SER A 100 21.60 -0.69 5.61
C SER A 100 21.27 0.23 4.44
N VAL A 101 21.74 -0.12 3.23
CA VAL A 101 21.49 0.67 2.01
C VAL A 101 20.01 0.58 1.63
N THR A 102 19.42 -0.61 1.72
CA THR A 102 18.00 -0.81 1.46
C THR A 102 17.13 0.02 2.40
N ILE A 103 17.40 -0.01 3.71
CA ILE A 103 16.64 0.80 4.68
C ILE A 103 16.82 2.30 4.38
N PHE A 104 18.04 2.74 4.11
CA PHE A 104 18.30 4.16 3.80
C PHE A 104 17.55 4.65 2.56
N LYS A 105 17.38 3.79 1.56
CA LYS A 105 16.58 4.08 0.36
C LYS A 105 15.07 4.00 0.60
N LEU A 106 14.61 3.06 1.43
CA LEU A 106 13.18 2.87 1.73
C LEU A 106 12.60 3.95 2.65
N LEU A 107 13.39 4.43 3.62
CA LEU A 107 12.88 5.27 4.70
C LEU A 107 12.33 6.63 4.22
N PRO A 108 12.97 7.36 3.28
CA PRO A 108 12.48 8.66 2.81
C PRO A 108 11.07 8.62 2.23
N HIS A 109 10.77 7.67 1.34
CA HIS A 109 9.44 7.55 0.73
C HIS A 109 8.48 6.73 1.61
N GLY A 110 8.98 5.67 2.27
CA GLY A 110 8.18 4.79 3.12
C GLY A 110 7.47 5.49 4.28
N LEU A 111 8.01 6.60 4.79
CA LEU A 111 7.35 7.40 5.83
C LEU A 111 6.02 8.03 5.37
N ILE A 112 5.85 8.28 4.08
CA ILE A 112 4.62 8.85 3.51
C ILE A 112 3.79 7.74 2.89
N GLU A 113 4.42 6.84 2.13
CA GLU A 113 3.74 5.79 1.39
C GLU A 113 3.11 4.74 2.30
N VAL A 114 3.78 4.29 3.36
CA VAL A 114 3.24 3.23 4.24
C VAL A 114 1.99 3.71 4.98
N PRO A 115 1.97 4.89 5.62
CA PRO A 115 0.73 5.41 6.19
C PRO A 115 -0.38 5.59 5.16
N ASN A 116 -0.05 6.08 3.96
CA ASN A 116 -1.05 6.28 2.90
C ASN A 116 -1.63 4.94 2.41
N TYR A 117 -0.78 3.98 2.08
CA TYR A 117 -1.15 2.63 1.69
C TYR A 117 -2.02 1.95 2.74
N THR A 118 -1.58 1.97 4.00
CA THR A 118 -2.34 1.32 5.07
C THR A 118 -3.67 2.03 5.32
N LEU A 119 -3.76 3.33 5.05
CA LEU A 119 -5.00 4.09 5.17
C LEU A 119 -6.02 3.69 4.10
N TYR A 120 -5.69 3.77 2.80
CA TYR A 120 -6.65 3.40 1.77
C TYR A 120 -6.96 1.90 1.75
N SER A 121 -6.01 1.02 2.07
CA SER A 121 -6.27 -0.42 2.17
C SER A 121 -7.19 -0.74 3.37
N SER A 122 -7.02 -0.06 4.51
CA SER A 122 -7.94 -0.21 5.64
C SER A 122 -9.36 0.28 5.31
N ILE A 123 -9.50 1.36 4.55
CA ILE A 123 -10.80 1.86 4.08
C ILE A 123 -11.43 0.85 3.12
N SER A 124 -10.66 0.35 2.17
CA SER A 124 -11.08 -0.69 1.23
C SER A 124 -11.57 -1.93 1.98
N PHE A 125 -10.88 -2.37 3.02
CA PHE A 125 -11.31 -3.46 3.89
C PHE A 125 -12.65 -3.17 4.60
N LEU A 126 -12.85 -1.94 5.10
CA LEU A 126 -14.13 -1.55 5.71
C LEU A 126 -15.28 -1.59 4.69
N MET A 127 -15.05 -1.05 3.48
CA MET A 127 -16.01 -1.07 2.37
C MET A 127 -16.35 -2.50 1.96
N MET A 128 -15.33 -3.35 1.83
CA MET A 128 -15.45 -4.78 1.53
C MET A 128 -16.32 -5.49 2.57
N ARG A 129 -16.04 -5.28 3.86
CA ARG A 129 -16.77 -5.93 4.94
C ARG A 129 -18.23 -5.48 4.99
N ASP A 130 -18.50 -4.18 4.81
CA ASP A 130 -19.87 -3.67 4.72
C ASP A 130 -20.60 -4.25 3.49
N PHE A 131 -19.92 -4.40 2.36
CA PHE A 131 -20.48 -4.99 1.14
C PHE A 131 -20.84 -6.47 1.31
N TYR A 132 -19.93 -7.31 1.80
CA TYR A 132 -20.25 -8.74 2.00
C TYR A 132 -21.31 -8.96 3.07
N LYS A 133 -21.34 -8.14 4.13
CA LYS A 133 -22.40 -8.19 5.14
C LYS A 133 -23.78 -7.80 4.58
N ASN A 134 -23.80 -6.95 3.55
CA ASN A 134 -25.03 -6.43 2.95
C ASN A 134 -25.18 -6.85 1.48
N PHE A 135 -24.62 -7.99 1.07
CA PHE A 135 -24.44 -8.38 -0.34
C PHE A 135 -25.72 -8.32 -1.20
N LYS A 136 -26.89 -8.59 -0.59
CA LYS A 136 -28.21 -8.55 -1.25
C LYS A 136 -28.74 -7.13 -1.52
N LYS A 137 -28.09 -6.10 -0.99
CA LYS A 137 -28.50 -4.69 -1.05
C LYS A 137 -27.49 -3.94 -1.92
N SER A 138 -27.81 -3.79 -3.21
CA SER A 138 -27.05 -2.99 -4.17
C SER A 138 -26.84 -1.57 -3.64
N MET A 139 -25.62 -1.21 -3.20
CA MET A 139 -25.30 0.19 -2.93
C MET A 139 -23.78 0.48 -2.84
N SER A 140 -23.04 0.24 -3.93
CA SER A 140 -21.61 0.60 -4.03
C SER A 140 -21.36 2.11 -3.79
N VAL A 141 -22.21 2.98 -4.33
CA VAL A 141 -22.08 4.45 -4.32
C VAL A 141 -22.07 5.06 -2.90
N THR A 142 -22.89 4.53 -2.00
CA THR A 142 -23.02 5.06 -0.63
C THR A 142 -21.75 4.86 0.19
N TYR A 143 -20.97 3.82 -0.11
CA TYR A 143 -19.69 3.57 0.54
C TYR A 143 -18.62 4.59 0.13
N PHE A 144 -18.55 4.95 -1.17
CA PHE A 144 -17.63 5.98 -1.66
C PHE A 144 -17.91 7.35 -1.05
N CYS A 145 -19.18 7.79 -1.06
CA CYS A 145 -19.58 9.09 -0.52
C CYS A 145 -19.16 9.28 0.94
N ARG A 146 -19.13 8.19 1.72
CA ARG A 146 -18.74 8.22 3.12
C ARG A 146 -17.25 8.49 3.33
N TYR A 147 -16.39 7.83 2.57
CA TYR A 147 -14.93 7.93 2.73
C TYR A 147 -14.28 8.94 1.78
N ARG A 148 -15.07 9.65 0.95
CA ARG A 148 -14.59 10.61 -0.06
C ARG A 148 -13.52 11.59 0.43
N ARG A 149 -13.66 12.12 1.65
CA ARG A 149 -12.70 13.08 2.22
C ARG A 149 -11.35 12.41 2.48
N ILE A 150 -11.37 11.18 2.99
CA ILE A 150 -10.14 10.44 3.27
C ILE A 150 -9.51 9.98 1.96
N ILE A 151 -10.31 9.50 1.00
CA ILE A 151 -9.82 9.13 -0.34
C ILE A 151 -9.14 10.33 -1.02
N PHE A 152 -9.73 11.52 -0.94
CA PHE A 152 -9.14 12.74 -1.49
C PHE A 152 -7.80 13.08 -0.83
N ILE A 153 -7.69 12.94 0.50
CA ILE A 153 -6.42 13.09 1.22
C ILE A 153 -5.39 12.05 0.73
N ASN A 154 -5.79 10.80 0.50
CA ASN A 154 -4.88 9.77 0.01
C ASN A 154 -4.33 10.11 -1.39
N VAL A 155 -5.16 10.67 -2.26
CA VAL A 155 -4.72 11.13 -3.60
C VAL A 155 -3.67 12.23 -3.49
N ILE A 156 -3.88 13.22 -2.60
CA ILE A 156 -2.89 14.28 -2.36
C ILE A 156 -1.57 13.68 -1.84
N LEU A 157 -1.66 12.75 -0.89
CA LEU A 157 -0.49 12.07 -0.33
C LEU A 157 0.25 11.23 -1.38
N VAL A 158 -0.45 10.56 -2.31
CA VAL A 158 0.17 9.84 -3.43
C VAL A 158 0.98 10.79 -4.31
N ILE A 159 0.39 11.92 -4.69
CA ILE A 159 1.07 12.92 -5.53
C ILE A 159 2.30 13.46 -4.83
N PHE A 160 2.16 13.83 -3.55
CA PHE A 160 3.27 14.36 -2.76
C PHE A 160 4.39 13.33 -2.57
N ALA A 161 4.06 12.08 -2.23
CA ALA A 161 5.03 11.01 -2.07
C ALA A 161 5.83 10.76 -3.36
N GLY A 162 5.15 10.63 -4.50
CA GLY A 162 5.82 10.35 -5.77
C GLY A 162 6.67 11.52 -6.29
N LEU A 163 6.31 12.77 -5.97
CA LEU A 163 7.17 13.92 -6.25
C LEU A 163 8.43 13.91 -5.38
N VAL A 164 8.30 13.62 -4.08
CA VAL A 164 9.44 13.53 -3.16
C VAL A 164 10.37 12.40 -3.59
N GLU A 165 9.83 11.22 -3.87
CA GLU A 165 10.61 10.06 -4.28
C GLU A 165 11.29 10.31 -5.62
N GLY A 166 10.54 10.65 -6.68
CA GLY A 166 11.12 10.73 -8.02
C GLY A 166 12.06 11.93 -8.26
N LEU A 167 12.03 12.96 -7.42
CA LEU A 167 12.88 14.15 -7.57
C LEU A 167 14.02 14.23 -6.55
N LEU A 168 13.85 13.71 -5.34
CA LEU A 168 14.78 13.93 -4.22
C LEU A 168 15.50 12.66 -3.75
N THR A 169 15.02 11.46 -4.11
CA THR A 169 15.55 10.19 -3.62
C THR A 169 16.07 9.36 -4.78
#